data_AF-A0A523I707-F1
#
_entry.id   AF-A0A523I707-F1
#
_cell.length_a   1.000
_cell.length_b   1.000
_cell.length_c   1.000
_cell.angle_alpha   90.00
_cell.angle_beta   90.00
_cell.angle_gamma   90.00
#
_symmetry.space_group_name_H-M   'P 1'
#
loop_
_entity.id
_entity.type
_entity.pdbx_description
1 polymer ?
#
loop_
_entity_poly.entity_id
_entity_poly.type
_entity_poly.pdbx_seq_one_letter_code
_entity_poly.pdbx_strand_id
1 'polypeptide(L)'
;MVCDQRMTLADLPNPPRGGPVSPTPRSTEPERTGRRARYPGVFVAAGLAFLLAGCELPSSMEELTQVFNGGTEQAQAEPAQPQDNVKAAAMPAESTGHVVVDETKPTRETVLAAQKLLAGLGYEPGPLDGLAGPKTSDAVRKYQADASLPTDGKITKSLVEWLSKLELDSTGRTHDFGSASKALPLYAVGDTFVYSDGRTETVTGIDGDRVQWRSNDGTVITAYRDFVLPAIHRETDLVSEQTTVEGGPGALWPLTAGREVSFTAKTEITHKVPSNPRIEVTSQWHCLVESPQTVSVAAGTFEALRVVCRTSMPYLNGPTERVWYYAPRIRHFVRRDERFESPASESHVELVAVRLEGNGWPPAARAGLGWALQQALETKPEKQSIEWRSSGVEAEVTITPTTAINTGDTPYCRTFEQTVRRAAGQRIYPGKSCRSASGQWYIPGLEGVHQAANSGS
;
A
#
# COMPACT_ATOMS: atom_id res chain seq x y z
N MET A 1 -55.62 40.49 -18.61
CA MET A 1 -54.88 40.88 -17.39
C MET A 1 -53.54 40.16 -17.47
N VAL A 2 -52.57 40.69 -18.21
CA VAL A 2 -51.52 41.66 -17.81
C VAL A 2 -50.50 41.07 -16.82
N CYS A 3 -49.28 40.87 -17.36
CA CYS A 3 -47.89 40.87 -16.84
C CYS A 3 -47.58 40.11 -15.53
N ASP A 4 -46.62 39.18 -15.41
CA ASP A 4 -45.21 39.09 -15.84
C ASP A 4 -44.32 40.25 -15.35
N GLN A 5 -43.43 40.00 -14.37
CA GLN A 5 -42.01 40.45 -14.41
C GLN A 5 -41.19 40.02 -13.18
N ARG A 6 -39.99 39.53 -13.49
CA ARG A 6 -38.78 39.45 -12.63
C ARG A 6 -38.18 40.85 -12.38
N MET A 7 -37.51 41.06 -11.24
CA MET A 7 -36.32 41.93 -11.03
C MET A 7 -35.86 41.82 -9.55
N THR A 8 -34.70 41.22 -9.21
CA THR A 8 -33.30 41.70 -9.10
C THR A 8 -32.90 42.42 -7.81
N LEU A 9 -31.73 42.01 -7.29
CA LEU A 9 -30.92 42.58 -6.20
C LEU A 9 -30.65 44.08 -6.38
N ALA A 10 -30.87 44.87 -5.32
CA ALA A 10 -30.03 45.95 -4.81
C ALA A 10 -30.89 46.88 -3.94
N ASP A 11 -30.68 46.87 -2.63
CA ASP A 11 -30.74 48.06 -1.75
C ASP A 11 -30.51 47.62 -0.30
N LEU A 12 -29.24 47.69 0.12
CA LEU A 12 -28.85 47.70 1.53
C LEU A 12 -29.02 49.14 2.06
N PRO A 13 -29.37 49.29 3.35
CA PRO A 13 -28.34 49.81 4.24
C PRO A 13 -28.32 49.11 5.62
N ASN A 14 -27.10 48.96 6.14
CA ASN A 14 -26.76 48.58 7.51
C ASN A 14 -25.62 49.53 7.95
N PRO A 15 -25.26 49.68 9.24
CA PRO A 15 -26.02 49.96 10.47
C PRO A 15 -25.46 51.22 11.18
N PRO A 16 -25.97 51.69 12.34
CA PRO A 16 -25.22 52.65 13.16
C PRO A 16 -24.29 51.95 14.17
N ARG A 17 -23.06 52.47 14.27
CA ARG A 17 -22.03 52.13 15.26
C ARG A 17 -22.28 52.86 16.59
N GLY A 18 -21.94 52.20 17.70
CA GLY A 18 -21.68 52.84 18.99
C GLY A 18 -21.25 51.82 20.06
N GLY A 19 -19.95 51.78 20.41
CA GLY A 19 -19.47 51.17 21.66
C GLY A 19 -19.35 52.24 22.77
N PRO A 20 -18.53 52.05 23.83
CA PRO A 20 -18.08 50.82 24.49
C PRO A 20 -18.34 50.85 26.02
N VAL A 21 -18.61 49.72 26.71
CA VAL A 21 -18.43 49.64 28.19
C VAL A 21 -18.09 48.20 28.64
N SER A 22 -17.04 48.09 29.43
CA SER A 22 -16.72 47.04 30.43
C SER A 22 -16.08 47.79 31.63
N PRO A 23 -15.91 47.24 32.87
CA PRO A 23 -15.96 45.83 33.29
C PRO A 23 -16.59 45.51 34.70
N THR A 24 -16.94 44.23 34.95
CA THR A 24 -16.89 43.44 36.24
C THR A 24 -17.63 43.90 37.54
N PRO A 25 -17.72 43.11 38.64
CA PRO A 25 -17.85 41.64 38.89
C PRO A 25 -18.89 41.26 40.02
N ARG A 26 -18.86 40.00 40.52
CA ARG A 26 -19.25 39.51 41.88
C ARG A 26 -20.73 39.05 42.04
N SER A 27 -21.17 37.96 42.71
CA SER A 27 -20.60 36.92 43.61
C SER A 27 -21.59 35.76 43.89
N THR A 28 -21.03 34.63 44.36
CA THR A 28 -21.46 33.73 45.49
C THR A 28 -22.75 32.88 45.43
N GLU A 29 -22.57 31.54 45.34
CA GLU A 29 -22.74 30.48 46.39
C GLU A 29 -23.99 30.55 47.33
N PRO A 30 -24.69 29.42 47.66
CA PRO A 30 -24.18 28.44 48.63
C PRO A 30 -24.52 26.93 48.48
N GLU A 31 -23.67 26.11 49.13
CA GLU A 31 -23.91 24.74 49.61
C GLU A 31 -25.13 24.60 50.54
N ARG A 32 -25.84 23.44 50.50
CA ARG A 32 -26.06 22.56 51.68
C ARG A 32 -26.93 21.31 51.40
N THR A 33 -26.35 20.14 51.67
CA THR A 33 -26.85 18.99 52.47
C THR A 33 -28.30 18.45 52.34
N GLY A 34 -28.42 17.12 52.15
CA GLY A 34 -29.25 16.28 53.03
C GLY A 34 -30.04 15.06 52.46
N ARG A 35 -29.61 13.85 52.88
CA ARG A 35 -30.38 12.60 53.19
C ARG A 35 -31.03 11.80 52.03
N ARG A 36 -30.58 10.56 51.77
CA ARG A 36 -30.81 9.23 52.45
C ARG A 36 -32.09 8.51 51.99
N ALA A 37 -31.91 7.33 51.40
CA ALA A 37 -32.76 6.15 51.61
C ALA A 37 -31.89 4.87 51.60
N ARG A 38 -32.06 4.05 52.64
CA ARG A 38 -31.44 2.73 52.89
C ARG A 38 -32.41 1.62 52.47
N TYR A 39 -31.90 0.41 52.22
CA TYR A 39 -32.31 -0.88 52.84
C TYR A 39 -31.30 -1.99 52.44
N PRO A 40 -31.21 -3.14 53.14
CA PRO A 40 -29.96 -3.61 53.76
C PRO A 40 -29.43 -4.94 53.20
N GLY A 41 -28.22 -5.31 53.63
CA GLY A 41 -27.52 -6.53 53.23
C GLY A 41 -27.76 -7.77 54.10
N VAL A 42 -27.08 -8.85 53.72
CA VAL A 42 -26.75 -10.01 54.57
C VAL A 42 -25.29 -10.41 54.28
N PHE A 43 -24.51 -10.51 55.34
CA PHE A 43 -23.15 -11.05 55.40
C PHE A 43 -23.20 -12.57 55.59
N VAL A 44 -22.27 -13.30 54.96
CA VAL A 44 -21.73 -14.56 55.51
C VAL A 44 -20.22 -14.52 55.36
N ALA A 45 -19.53 -14.66 56.49
CA ALA A 45 -18.10 -14.88 56.60
C ALA A 45 -17.83 -16.38 56.71
N ALA A 46 -16.73 -16.84 56.10
CA ALA A 46 -16.05 -18.08 56.49
C ALA A 46 -14.54 -17.87 56.26
N GLY A 47 -13.76 -18.00 57.33
CA GLY A 47 -12.30 -17.99 57.31
C GLY A 47 -11.72 -19.40 57.39
N LEU A 48 -10.42 -19.53 57.13
CA LEU A 48 -9.45 -20.55 57.60
C LEU A 48 -8.14 -20.26 56.82
N ALA A 49 -7.09 -19.66 57.39
CA ALA A 49 -6.07 -20.19 58.31
C ALA A 49 -5.04 -21.16 57.70
N PHE A 50 -3.76 -20.73 57.76
CA PHE A 50 -2.51 -21.50 57.97
C PHE A 50 -1.90 -22.36 56.83
N LEU A 51 -0.71 -21.99 56.34
CA LEU A 51 0.61 -22.55 56.73
C LEU A 51 1.77 -22.03 55.86
N LEU A 52 2.89 -21.74 56.54
CA LEU A 52 4.21 -21.45 55.99
C LEU A 52 4.94 -22.73 55.55
N ALA A 53 5.69 -22.69 54.45
CA ALA A 53 6.90 -23.48 54.25
C ALA A 53 7.76 -22.84 53.15
N GLY A 54 8.97 -22.42 53.52
CA GLY A 54 10.01 -22.00 52.58
C GLY A 54 10.76 -23.20 51.99
N CYS A 55 11.43 -22.96 50.86
CA CYS A 55 12.74 -23.54 50.57
C CYS A 55 13.42 -22.75 49.44
N GLU A 56 14.74 -22.64 49.60
CA GLU A 56 15.69 -21.79 48.90
C GLU A 56 16.02 -22.26 47.47
N LEU A 57 16.59 -21.33 46.69
CA LEU A 57 17.34 -21.57 45.45
C LEU A 57 18.52 -22.53 45.67
N PRO A 58 19.03 -23.13 44.59
CA PRO A 58 20.44 -22.92 44.31
C PRO A 58 20.76 -22.50 42.87
N SER A 59 21.90 -21.84 42.83
CA SER A 59 22.76 -21.33 41.76
C SER A 59 23.37 -22.40 40.84
N SER A 60 23.59 -21.99 39.57
CA SER A 60 24.71 -22.27 38.65
C SER A 60 25.24 -23.71 38.42
N MET A 61 25.50 -24.02 37.14
CA MET A 61 26.71 -24.65 36.53
C MET A 61 26.26 -25.23 35.17
N GLU A 62 26.64 -24.65 34.02
CA GLU A 62 27.80 -25.06 33.21
C GLU A 62 28.00 -26.58 33.09
N GLU A 63 27.60 -27.11 31.94
CA GLU A 63 28.31 -28.05 31.05
C GLU A 63 27.30 -28.94 30.33
N LEU A 64 27.29 -28.88 29.00
CA LEU A 64 27.16 -30.05 28.10
C LEU A 64 27.50 -29.58 26.68
N THR A 65 28.80 -29.34 26.49
CA THR A 65 29.48 -29.32 25.20
C THR A 65 29.88 -30.76 24.85
N GLN A 66 29.73 -31.10 23.56
CA GLN A 66 30.26 -32.24 22.80
C GLN A 66 29.18 -33.19 22.28
N VAL A 67 28.78 -32.99 21.01
CA VAL A 67 28.92 -33.96 19.90
C VAL A 67 28.81 -33.16 18.59
N PHE A 68 29.82 -33.30 17.72
CA PHE A 68 29.87 -33.09 16.27
C PHE A 68 31.19 -32.42 15.85
N ASN A 69 32.26 -33.22 15.92
CA ASN A 69 33.43 -33.07 15.06
C ASN A 69 33.08 -33.65 13.68
N GLY A 70 33.34 -32.89 12.63
CA GLY A 70 33.26 -33.41 11.26
C GLY A 70 33.56 -32.34 10.20
N GLY A 71 34.82 -32.29 9.76
CA GLY A 71 35.17 -31.98 8.38
C GLY A 71 35.32 -30.52 7.97
N THR A 72 36.48 -29.94 8.27
CA THR A 72 37.08 -28.86 7.46
C THR A 72 37.72 -29.47 6.22
N GLU A 73 37.22 -29.13 5.02
CA GLU A 73 37.93 -29.39 3.77
C GLU A 73 38.36 -28.05 3.15
N GLN A 74 39.68 -27.91 3.04
CA GLN A 74 40.40 -26.76 2.51
C GLN A 74 40.42 -26.85 0.97
N ALA A 75 39.95 -25.82 0.28
CA ALA A 75 40.24 -25.64 -1.15
C ALA A 75 41.39 -24.63 -1.28
N GLN A 76 42.58 -25.14 -1.62
CA GLN A 76 43.74 -24.36 -2.04
C GLN A 76 43.60 -23.92 -3.49
N ALA A 77 44.08 -22.70 -3.77
CA ALA A 77 44.24 -22.11 -5.09
C ALA A 77 45.72 -22.13 -5.54
N GLU A 78 45.91 -21.80 -6.83
CA GLU A 78 47.13 -21.46 -7.61
C GLU A 78 47.86 -22.56 -8.42
N PRO A 79 48.58 -22.22 -9.54
CA PRO A 79 48.66 -20.97 -10.32
C PRO A 79 48.60 -21.15 -11.87
N ALA A 80 48.86 -20.06 -12.60
CA ALA A 80 48.67 -19.79 -14.02
C ALA A 80 49.84 -20.13 -14.99
N GLN A 81 49.48 -20.43 -16.25
CA GLN A 81 50.08 -20.08 -17.58
C GLN A 81 51.56 -20.44 -17.94
N PRO A 82 51.92 -20.70 -19.23
CA PRO A 82 52.18 -19.63 -20.22
C PRO A 82 51.80 -19.90 -21.70
N GLN A 83 51.86 -18.79 -22.44
CA GLN A 83 51.48 -18.49 -23.83
C GLN A 83 52.42 -19.10 -24.88
N ASP A 84 51.93 -19.26 -26.13
CA ASP A 84 52.76 -19.44 -27.31
C ASP A 84 52.36 -18.53 -28.48
N ASN A 85 53.37 -18.24 -29.29
CA ASN A 85 53.66 -16.99 -29.99
C ASN A 85 53.04 -16.79 -31.39
N VAL A 86 53.02 -15.50 -31.77
CA VAL A 86 52.69 -14.91 -33.08
C VAL A 86 53.73 -15.23 -34.17
N LYS A 87 53.30 -15.35 -35.44
CA LYS A 87 54.11 -14.89 -36.59
C LYS A 87 53.27 -14.36 -37.76
N ALA A 88 53.64 -13.18 -38.23
CA ALA A 88 53.00 -12.33 -39.23
C ALA A 88 53.55 -12.49 -40.65
N ALA A 89 52.76 -12.10 -41.66
CA ALA A 89 53.10 -11.47 -42.95
C ALA A 89 51.82 -11.44 -43.82
N ALA A 90 51.40 -10.43 -44.57
CA ALA A 90 51.96 -9.15 -44.99
C ALA A 90 50.80 -8.26 -45.50
N MET A 91 50.92 -6.93 -45.37
CA MET A 91 50.14 -5.95 -46.15
C MET A 91 50.77 -5.78 -47.55
N PRO A 92 49.97 -5.38 -48.55
CA PRO A 92 50.22 -4.05 -49.09
C PRO A 92 48.95 -3.22 -49.32
N ALA A 93 49.17 -1.91 -49.13
CA ALA A 93 48.63 -0.74 -49.85
C ALA A 93 47.12 -0.46 -49.89
N GLU A 94 46.81 0.74 -49.40
CA GLU A 94 45.56 1.48 -49.47
C GLU A 94 44.96 1.52 -50.89
N SER A 95 43.69 1.12 -50.97
CA SER A 95 42.74 1.64 -51.94
C SER A 95 41.61 2.24 -51.12
N THR A 96 41.42 3.56 -51.25
CA THR A 96 40.31 4.34 -50.71
C THR A 96 38.99 3.85 -51.30
N GLY A 97 38.46 2.77 -50.73
CA GLY A 97 37.08 2.33 -50.89
C GLY A 97 36.25 2.94 -49.76
N HIS A 98 35.43 3.93 -50.10
CA HIS A 98 34.39 4.45 -49.21
C HIS A 98 33.45 3.30 -48.86
N VAL A 99 33.64 2.66 -47.69
CA VAL A 99 32.66 1.71 -47.16
C VAL A 99 31.46 2.54 -46.77
N VAL A 100 30.45 2.58 -47.63
CA VAL A 100 29.10 2.98 -47.25
C VAL A 100 28.63 1.95 -46.23
N VAL A 101 28.86 2.24 -44.94
CA VAL A 101 28.21 1.53 -43.84
C VAL A 101 26.72 1.84 -43.99
N ASP A 102 25.96 0.81 -44.37
CA ASP A 102 24.51 0.84 -44.33
C ASP A 102 24.05 1.01 -42.87
N GLU A 103 23.71 2.24 -42.48
CA GLU A 103 23.30 2.61 -41.12
C GLU A 103 21.96 2.00 -40.67
N THR A 104 21.37 1.09 -41.45
CA THR A 104 20.05 0.51 -41.15
C THR A 104 20.09 -0.85 -40.44
N LYS A 105 21.27 -1.45 -40.22
CA LYS A 105 21.40 -2.72 -39.47
C LYS A 105 22.18 -2.56 -38.17
N PRO A 106 21.63 -3.05 -37.03
CA PRO A 106 22.33 -3.00 -35.75
C PRO A 106 23.63 -3.82 -35.81
N THR A 107 24.70 -3.28 -35.25
CA THR A 107 25.99 -3.99 -35.19
C THR A 107 25.89 -5.21 -34.28
N ARG A 108 26.79 -6.19 -34.43
CA ARG A 108 26.86 -7.37 -33.55
C ARG A 108 26.94 -6.99 -32.07
N GLU A 109 27.66 -5.92 -31.77
CA GLU A 109 27.80 -5.37 -30.42
C GLU A 109 26.47 -4.80 -29.91
N THR A 110 25.75 -4.05 -30.74
CA THR A 110 24.40 -3.53 -30.42
C THR A 110 23.41 -4.66 -30.18
N VAL A 111 23.45 -5.72 -30.98
CA VAL A 111 22.58 -6.89 -30.79
C VAL A 111 22.93 -7.63 -29.51
N LEU A 112 24.22 -7.80 -29.20
CA LEU A 112 24.66 -8.45 -27.97
C LEU A 112 24.24 -7.65 -26.73
N ALA A 113 24.35 -6.32 -26.78
CA ALA A 113 23.84 -5.44 -25.73
C ALA A 113 22.33 -5.60 -25.55
N ALA A 114 21.56 -5.57 -26.64
CA ALA A 114 20.12 -5.79 -26.61
C ALA A 114 19.74 -7.16 -26.01
N GLN A 115 20.43 -8.24 -26.40
CA GLN A 115 20.21 -9.58 -25.88
C GLN A 115 20.48 -9.66 -24.36
N LYS A 116 21.59 -9.06 -23.89
CA LYS A 116 21.90 -9.01 -22.45
C LYS A 116 20.82 -8.26 -21.66
N LEU A 117 20.41 -7.10 -22.17
CA LEU A 117 19.39 -6.25 -21.57
C LEU A 117 18.02 -6.93 -21.51
N LEU A 118 17.59 -7.54 -22.62
CA LEU A 118 16.34 -8.29 -22.69
C LEU A 118 16.33 -9.49 -21.73
N ALA A 119 17.45 -10.21 -21.62
CA ALA A 119 17.60 -11.29 -20.66
C ALA A 119 17.54 -10.80 -19.21
N GLY A 120 18.19 -9.66 -18.89
CA GLY A 120 18.12 -9.04 -17.57
C GLY A 120 16.72 -8.57 -17.17
N LEU A 121 15.88 -8.23 -18.16
CA LEU A 121 14.48 -7.85 -17.97
C LEU A 121 13.51 -9.06 -17.96
N GLY A 122 14.02 -10.29 -18.02
CA GLY A 122 13.21 -11.52 -17.95
C GLY A 122 12.60 -11.96 -19.27
N TYR A 123 13.00 -11.39 -20.41
CA TYR A 123 12.66 -11.92 -21.74
C TYR A 123 13.68 -12.98 -22.15
N GLU A 124 13.30 -13.87 -23.08
CA GLU A 124 14.16 -14.98 -23.54
C GLU A 124 14.69 -14.73 -24.95
N PRO A 125 15.74 -13.91 -25.14
CA PRO A 125 16.27 -13.59 -26.47
C PRO A 125 17.05 -14.74 -27.12
N GLY A 126 17.24 -15.86 -26.41
CA GLY A 126 18.09 -16.97 -26.83
C GLY A 126 19.56 -16.77 -26.44
N PRO A 127 20.51 -17.43 -27.13
CA PRO A 127 21.94 -17.28 -26.85
C PRO A 127 22.41 -15.82 -26.95
N LEU A 128 23.26 -15.40 -26.02
CA LEU A 128 23.87 -14.06 -26.00
C LEU A 128 25.09 -14.01 -26.93
N ASP A 129 24.85 -14.26 -28.21
CA ASP A 129 25.88 -14.43 -29.24
C ASP A 129 26.08 -13.19 -30.13
N GLY A 130 25.23 -12.16 -29.97
CA GLY A 130 25.22 -10.96 -30.79
C GLY A 130 24.55 -11.16 -32.16
N LEU A 131 23.79 -12.23 -32.35
CA LEU A 131 23.08 -12.54 -33.59
C LEU A 131 21.57 -12.34 -33.41
N ALA A 132 20.96 -11.49 -34.25
CA ALA A 132 19.53 -11.21 -34.19
C ALA A 132 18.71 -12.35 -34.81
N GLY A 133 18.60 -13.47 -34.10
CA GLY A 133 17.82 -14.64 -34.50
C GLY A 133 16.33 -14.53 -34.15
N PRO A 134 15.49 -15.52 -34.55
CA PRO A 134 14.05 -15.52 -34.30
C PRO A 134 13.68 -15.32 -32.82
N LYS A 135 14.40 -15.99 -31.90
CA LYS A 135 14.21 -15.84 -30.46
C LYS A 135 14.50 -14.41 -29.97
N THR A 136 15.55 -13.79 -30.51
CA THR A 136 15.89 -12.41 -30.17
C THR A 136 14.81 -11.46 -30.69
N SER A 137 14.34 -11.62 -31.92
CA SER A 137 13.24 -10.81 -32.46
C SER A 137 11.90 -11.04 -31.74
N ASP A 138 11.61 -12.26 -31.28
CA ASP A 138 10.43 -12.56 -30.45
C ASP A 138 10.52 -11.90 -29.08
N ALA A 139 11.69 -11.94 -28.44
CA ALA A 139 11.93 -11.23 -27.19
C ALA A 139 11.79 -9.72 -27.37
N VAL A 140 12.29 -9.17 -28.49
CA VAL A 140 12.10 -7.75 -28.84
C VAL A 140 10.63 -7.42 -29.05
N ARG A 141 9.86 -8.25 -29.77
CA ARG A 141 8.42 -8.03 -29.96
C ARG A 141 7.64 -8.09 -28.65
N LYS A 142 7.94 -9.07 -27.79
CA LYS A 142 7.34 -9.18 -26.46
C LYS A 142 7.65 -7.93 -25.64
N TYR A 143 8.91 -7.51 -25.64
CA TYR A 143 9.31 -6.29 -24.96
C TYR A 143 8.63 -5.04 -25.53
N GLN A 144 8.57 -4.88 -26.85
CA GLN A 144 7.88 -3.77 -27.50
C GLN A 144 6.38 -3.78 -27.17
N ALA A 145 5.75 -4.96 -27.13
CA ALA A 145 4.35 -5.09 -26.74
C ALA A 145 4.13 -4.67 -25.28
N ASP A 146 4.97 -5.17 -24.38
CA ASP A 146 4.97 -4.82 -22.96
C ASP A 146 5.27 -3.33 -22.72
N ALA A 147 6.10 -2.74 -23.57
CA ALA A 147 6.51 -1.34 -23.55
C ALA A 147 5.57 -0.40 -24.34
N SER A 148 4.51 -0.93 -24.97
CA SER A 148 3.63 -0.18 -25.88
C SER A 148 4.38 0.57 -27.00
N LEU A 149 5.51 0.02 -27.44
CA LEU A 149 6.26 0.48 -28.62
C LEU A 149 5.72 -0.20 -29.89
N PRO A 150 6.00 0.34 -31.08
CA PRO A 150 5.74 -0.37 -32.33
C PRO A 150 6.37 -1.78 -32.31
N THR A 151 5.56 -2.82 -32.40
CA THR A 151 5.94 -4.24 -32.26
C THR A 151 6.56 -4.80 -33.54
N ASP A 152 7.54 -4.10 -34.10
CA ASP A 152 8.19 -4.45 -35.36
C ASP A 152 9.30 -5.52 -35.21
N GLY A 153 9.69 -5.84 -33.97
CA GLY A 153 10.74 -6.82 -33.65
C GLY A 153 12.15 -6.38 -34.03
N LYS A 154 12.36 -5.09 -34.35
CA LYS A 154 13.63 -4.57 -34.83
C LYS A 154 14.48 -4.03 -33.69
N ILE A 155 15.74 -4.45 -33.66
CA ILE A 155 16.75 -3.87 -32.75
C ILE A 155 17.26 -2.59 -33.41
N THR A 156 16.78 -1.45 -32.95
CA THR A 156 17.28 -0.13 -33.35
C THR A 156 18.26 0.40 -32.31
N LYS A 157 19.15 1.33 -32.70
CA LYS A 157 20.03 2.01 -31.75
C LYS A 157 19.23 2.70 -30.64
N SER A 158 18.09 3.30 -30.98
CA SER A 158 17.17 3.90 -30.01
C SER A 158 16.54 2.90 -29.05
N LEU A 159 16.25 1.66 -29.49
CA LEU A 159 15.78 0.59 -28.59
C LEU A 159 16.87 0.22 -27.58
N VAL A 160 18.12 0.13 -28.03
CA VAL A 160 19.26 -0.18 -27.15
C VAL A 160 19.57 0.98 -26.20
N GLU A 161 19.53 2.22 -26.66
CA GLU A 161 19.65 3.41 -25.79
C GLU A 161 18.53 3.47 -24.75
N TRP A 162 17.30 3.10 -25.13
CA TRP A 162 16.16 3.04 -24.22
C TRP A 162 16.32 1.92 -23.17
N LEU A 163 16.77 0.73 -23.60
CA LEU A 163 17.10 -0.40 -22.71
C LEU A 163 18.28 -0.08 -21.77
N SER A 164 19.34 0.56 -22.28
CA SER A 164 20.51 0.94 -21.48
C SER A 164 20.21 2.06 -20.48
N LYS A 165 19.25 2.94 -20.78
CA LYS A 165 18.79 3.95 -19.83
C LYS A 165 18.07 3.32 -18.62
N LEU A 166 17.37 2.21 -18.82
CA LEU A 166 16.78 1.41 -17.73
C LEU A 166 17.86 0.70 -16.88
N GLU A 167 19.03 0.40 -17.46
CA GLU A 167 20.16 -0.24 -16.77
C GLU A 167 21.04 0.77 -16.01
N LEU A 168 21.14 2.03 -16.47
CA LEU A 168 21.92 3.08 -15.81
C LEU A 168 21.33 3.55 -14.46
N ASP A 169 20.05 3.30 -14.21
CA ASP A 169 19.42 3.50 -12.89
C ASP A 169 19.70 2.32 -11.94
N SER A 170 20.25 1.20 -12.44
CA SER A 170 20.41 -0.06 -11.70
C SER A 170 21.77 -0.24 -11.02
N THR A 171 22.72 0.70 -11.16
CA THR A 171 24.00 0.65 -10.44
C THR A 171 23.86 1.15 -8.99
N GLY A 172 23.20 0.35 -8.13
CA GLY A 172 23.56 0.29 -6.71
C GLY A 172 22.63 0.93 -5.67
N ARG A 173 21.39 1.30 -6.01
CA ARG A 173 20.31 1.45 -5.00
C ARG A 173 19.08 0.68 -5.47
N THR A 174 18.85 -0.48 -4.88
CA THR A 174 17.68 -1.31 -5.15
C THR A 174 16.41 -0.55 -4.79
N HIS A 175 15.70 -0.07 -5.79
CA HIS A 175 14.30 0.25 -5.65
C HIS A 175 13.53 -0.37 -6.81
N ASP A 176 12.94 -1.52 -6.48
CA ASP A 176 11.98 -2.34 -7.22
C ASP A 176 10.69 -1.56 -7.55
N PHE A 177 10.79 -0.47 -8.32
CA PHE A 177 9.62 0.28 -8.78
C PHE A 177 9.10 -0.22 -10.12
N GLY A 178 9.98 -0.62 -11.04
CA GLY A 178 9.61 -1.01 -12.41
C GLY A 178 8.87 -2.35 -12.52
N SER A 179 9.19 -3.32 -11.65
CA SER A 179 8.46 -4.60 -11.60
C SER A 179 7.19 -4.49 -10.76
N ALA A 180 7.26 -3.77 -9.62
CA ALA A 180 6.12 -3.58 -8.73
C ALA A 180 5.01 -2.68 -9.32
N SER A 181 5.33 -1.67 -10.14
CA SER A 181 4.30 -0.90 -10.88
C SER A 181 3.63 -1.71 -11.99
N LYS A 182 4.24 -2.84 -12.38
CA LYS A 182 3.75 -3.73 -13.44
C LYS A 182 2.66 -4.68 -12.97
N ALA A 183 2.60 -4.97 -11.68
CA ALA A 183 1.68 -5.93 -11.10
C ALA A 183 0.48 -5.23 -10.42
N LEU A 184 -0.73 -5.74 -10.71
CA LEU A 184 -1.93 -5.32 -10.00
C LEU A 184 -1.77 -5.51 -8.47
N PRO A 185 -2.48 -4.69 -7.67
CA PRO A 185 -2.56 -4.85 -6.22
C PRO A 185 -2.89 -6.29 -5.83
N LEU A 186 -2.16 -6.82 -4.84
CA LEU A 186 -2.40 -8.15 -4.32
C LEU A 186 -2.87 -8.08 -2.87
N TYR A 187 -4.04 -8.66 -2.64
CA TYR A 187 -4.71 -8.71 -1.36
C TYR A 187 -4.72 -10.15 -0.82
N ALA A 188 -4.88 -10.30 0.49
CA ALA A 188 -5.26 -11.55 1.11
C ALA A 188 -6.53 -11.35 1.93
N VAL A 189 -7.36 -12.39 1.99
CA VAL A 189 -8.55 -12.40 2.85
C VAL A 189 -8.12 -12.16 4.30
N GLY A 190 -8.73 -11.17 4.93
CA GLY A 190 -8.41 -10.71 6.28
C GLY A 190 -7.45 -9.55 6.39
N ASP A 191 -6.85 -9.07 5.30
CA ASP A 191 -6.13 -7.80 5.38
C ASP A 191 -7.14 -6.69 5.73
N THR A 192 -6.86 -5.94 6.80
CA THR A 192 -7.66 -4.76 7.19
C THR A 192 -6.83 -3.49 7.00
N PHE A 193 -7.30 -2.58 6.16
CA PHE A 193 -6.73 -1.25 5.94
C PHE A 193 -7.41 -0.27 6.88
N VAL A 194 -6.64 0.57 7.55
CA VAL A 194 -7.10 1.58 8.51
C VAL A 194 -6.74 2.96 7.98
N TYR A 195 -7.71 3.86 7.91
CA TYR A 195 -7.52 5.20 7.35
C TYR A 195 -7.71 6.31 8.40
N SER A 196 -7.19 7.51 8.08
CA SER A 196 -7.18 8.68 8.95
C SER A 196 -8.56 9.26 9.28
N ASP A 197 -9.58 8.94 8.48
CA ASP A 197 -10.99 9.30 8.71
C ASP A 197 -11.71 8.33 9.67
N GLY A 198 -10.99 7.34 10.22
CA GLY A 198 -11.55 6.30 11.09
C GLY A 198 -12.23 5.15 10.34
N ARG A 199 -12.24 5.19 9.00
CA ARG A 199 -12.74 4.08 8.18
C ARG A 199 -11.76 2.91 8.25
N THR A 200 -12.31 1.70 8.30
CA THR A 200 -11.52 0.48 8.07
C THR A 200 -12.13 -0.31 6.94
N GLU A 201 -11.30 -0.92 6.11
CA GLU A 201 -11.74 -1.76 4.99
C GLU A 201 -11.05 -3.12 5.11
N THR A 202 -11.85 -4.17 5.28
CA THR A 202 -11.35 -5.54 5.43
C THR A 202 -11.66 -6.35 4.19
N VAL A 203 -10.66 -7.04 3.64
CA VAL A 203 -10.84 -7.96 2.52
C VAL A 203 -11.56 -9.21 3.02
N THR A 204 -12.79 -9.45 2.57
CA THR A 204 -13.60 -10.61 2.97
C THR A 204 -13.56 -11.76 1.97
N GLY A 205 -13.19 -11.49 0.71
CA GLY A 205 -13.17 -12.47 -0.35
C GLY A 205 -12.35 -12.01 -1.54
N ILE A 206 -11.79 -12.96 -2.28
CA ILE A 206 -11.06 -12.73 -3.53
C ILE A 206 -11.50 -13.79 -4.52
N ASP A 207 -11.93 -13.35 -5.71
CA ASP A 207 -12.34 -14.22 -6.81
C ASP A 207 -11.75 -13.67 -8.11
N GLY A 208 -10.70 -14.32 -8.62
CA GLY A 208 -9.94 -13.83 -9.76
C GLY A 208 -9.41 -12.41 -9.55
N ASP A 209 -9.83 -11.49 -10.41
CA ASP A 209 -9.51 -10.06 -10.38
C ASP A 209 -10.45 -9.24 -9.49
N ARG A 210 -11.43 -9.87 -8.86
CA ARG A 210 -12.39 -9.21 -7.96
C ARG A 210 -12.01 -9.40 -6.50
N VAL A 211 -12.28 -8.36 -5.74
CA VAL A 211 -12.01 -8.29 -4.31
C VAL A 211 -13.27 -7.81 -3.62
N GLN A 212 -13.69 -8.56 -2.61
CA GLN A 212 -14.79 -8.21 -1.73
C GLN A 212 -14.23 -7.56 -0.47
N TRP A 213 -14.84 -6.45 -0.10
CA TRP A 213 -14.46 -5.61 1.01
C TRP A 213 -15.65 -5.44 1.94
N ARG A 214 -15.38 -5.32 3.23
CA ARG A 214 -16.34 -4.87 4.24
C ARG A 214 -15.74 -3.71 5.01
N SER A 215 -16.48 -2.63 5.07
CA SER A 215 -16.15 -1.45 5.86
C SER A 215 -16.71 -1.54 7.28
N ASN A 216 -16.15 -0.79 8.23
CA ASN A 216 -16.61 -0.76 9.63
C ASN A 216 -18.01 -0.16 9.82
N ASP A 217 -18.50 0.61 8.85
CA ASP A 217 -19.88 1.11 8.79
C ASP A 217 -20.90 0.07 8.28
N GLY A 218 -20.44 -1.17 7.99
CA GLY A 218 -21.28 -2.24 7.44
C GLY A 218 -21.36 -2.25 5.91
N THR A 219 -20.81 -1.25 5.22
CA THR A 219 -20.80 -1.19 3.76
C THR A 219 -20.03 -2.38 3.18
N VAL A 220 -20.63 -3.10 2.23
CA VAL A 220 -20.00 -4.20 1.49
C VAL A 220 -19.72 -3.74 0.07
N ILE A 221 -18.50 -3.97 -0.41
CA ILE A 221 -18.05 -3.51 -1.74
C ILE A 221 -17.46 -4.69 -2.48
N THR A 222 -17.85 -4.89 -3.74
CA THR A 222 -17.10 -5.73 -4.68
C THR A 222 -16.44 -4.81 -5.69
N ALA A 223 -15.12 -4.87 -5.79
CA ALA A 223 -14.33 -4.05 -6.70
C ALA A 223 -13.30 -4.90 -7.45
N TYR A 224 -12.70 -4.35 -8.49
CA TYR A 224 -11.54 -4.96 -9.14
C TYR A 224 -10.30 -4.80 -8.26
N ARG A 225 -9.25 -5.59 -8.54
CA ARG A 225 -7.90 -5.34 -8.00
C ARG A 225 -7.34 -4.00 -8.46
N ASP A 226 -7.71 -3.57 -9.67
CA ASP A 226 -7.48 -2.21 -10.12
C ASP A 226 -8.35 -1.23 -9.33
N PHE A 227 -7.76 -0.59 -8.31
CA PHE A 227 -8.44 0.36 -7.43
C PHE A 227 -8.82 1.67 -8.14
N VAL A 228 -8.33 1.90 -9.36
CA VAL A 228 -8.65 3.10 -10.15
C VAL A 228 -10.07 3.02 -10.69
N LEU A 229 -10.56 1.79 -10.93
CA LEU A 229 -11.91 1.58 -11.40
C LEU A 229 -12.96 1.79 -10.29
N PRO A 230 -14.15 2.27 -10.65
CA PRO A 230 -15.29 2.26 -9.74
C PRO A 230 -15.61 0.84 -9.24
N ALA A 231 -16.20 0.76 -8.03
CA ALA A 231 -16.67 -0.50 -7.48
C ALA A 231 -17.75 -1.12 -8.37
N ILE A 232 -17.65 -2.43 -8.63
CA ILE A 232 -18.61 -3.23 -9.40
C ILE A 232 -19.95 -3.27 -8.69
N HIS A 233 -19.92 -3.43 -7.38
CA HIS A 233 -21.10 -3.48 -6.54
C HIS A 233 -20.83 -2.80 -5.21
N ARG A 234 -21.79 -2.04 -4.70
CA ARG A 234 -21.75 -1.45 -3.35
C ARG A 234 -23.11 -1.66 -2.69
N GLU A 235 -23.07 -2.18 -1.48
CA GLU A 235 -24.24 -2.44 -0.65
C GLU A 235 -24.10 -1.66 0.67
N THR A 236 -25.10 -0.84 0.98
CA THR A 236 -25.20 -0.07 2.23
C THR A 236 -26.57 -0.30 2.86
N ASP A 237 -26.86 0.27 4.03
CA ASP A 237 -28.19 0.21 4.63
C ASP A 237 -29.26 1.00 3.85
N LEU A 238 -28.86 1.88 2.94
CA LEU A 238 -29.77 2.79 2.23
C LEU A 238 -29.92 2.48 0.74
N VAL A 239 -28.84 2.02 0.10
CA VAL A 239 -28.77 1.82 -1.35
C VAL A 239 -27.99 0.56 -1.70
N SER A 240 -28.35 -0.02 -2.85
CA SER A 240 -27.62 -1.05 -3.58
C SER A 240 -27.21 -0.47 -4.93
N GLU A 241 -25.92 -0.48 -5.24
CA GLU A 241 -25.35 0.06 -6.46
C GLU A 241 -24.72 -1.04 -7.29
N GLN A 242 -24.94 -1.01 -8.60
CA GLN A 242 -24.31 -1.90 -9.56
C GLN A 242 -23.64 -1.05 -10.65
N THR A 243 -22.34 -1.23 -10.85
CA THR A 243 -21.59 -0.49 -11.87
C THR A 243 -21.05 -1.42 -12.94
N THR A 244 -21.21 -1.00 -14.20
CA THR A 244 -20.56 -1.60 -15.36
C THR A 244 -19.58 -0.61 -15.96
N VAL A 245 -18.42 -1.09 -16.40
CA VAL A 245 -17.36 -0.26 -16.99
C VAL A 245 -17.18 -0.67 -18.45
N GLU A 246 -17.31 0.29 -19.34
CA GLU A 246 -17.10 0.17 -20.78
C GLU A 246 -15.80 0.91 -21.15
N GLY A 247 -14.93 0.27 -21.94
CA GLY A 247 -13.71 0.91 -22.45
C GLY A 247 -12.39 0.57 -21.75
N GLY A 248 -12.18 -0.69 -21.34
CA GLY A 248 -10.84 -1.19 -20.99
C GLY A 248 -10.45 -1.02 -19.51
N PRO A 249 -11.15 -1.71 -18.58
CA PRO A 249 -10.90 -1.60 -17.14
C PRO A 249 -9.47 -1.96 -16.68
N GLY A 250 -8.64 -2.60 -17.50
CA GLY A 250 -7.24 -2.92 -17.15
C GLY A 250 -6.18 -2.09 -17.87
N ALA A 251 -6.55 -1.12 -18.70
CA ALA A 251 -5.59 -0.50 -19.62
C ALA A 251 -4.57 0.44 -18.95
N LEU A 252 -4.82 0.92 -17.73
CA LEU A 252 -3.87 1.79 -17.02
C LEU A 252 -2.68 1.01 -16.46
N TRP A 253 -2.80 -0.31 -16.29
CA TRP A 253 -1.72 -1.16 -15.81
C TRP A 253 -0.88 -1.66 -16.99
N PRO A 254 0.46 -1.65 -16.90
CA PRO A 254 1.27 -1.26 -15.74
C PRO A 254 1.27 0.26 -15.48
N LEU A 255 1.24 0.68 -14.20
CA LEU A 255 1.21 2.11 -13.83
C LEU A 255 2.54 2.80 -14.16
N THR A 256 2.64 3.29 -15.39
CA THR A 256 3.83 3.96 -15.93
C THR A 256 3.55 5.45 -16.06
N ALA A 257 4.46 6.30 -15.59
CA ALA A 257 4.30 7.75 -15.71
C ALA A 257 4.07 8.18 -17.17
N GLY A 258 3.10 9.07 -17.37
CA GLY A 258 2.62 9.52 -18.69
C GLY A 258 1.53 8.63 -19.30
N ARG A 259 1.23 7.46 -18.73
CA ARG A 259 0.17 6.59 -19.24
C ARG A 259 -1.21 7.15 -18.87
N GLU A 260 -2.11 7.13 -19.83
CA GLU A 260 -3.48 7.60 -19.67
C GLU A 260 -4.51 6.58 -20.17
N VAL A 261 -5.72 6.66 -19.63
CA VAL A 261 -6.88 5.88 -20.07
C VAL A 261 -8.14 6.72 -19.91
N SER A 262 -9.10 6.52 -20.80
CA SER A 262 -10.46 7.00 -20.61
C SER A 262 -11.44 5.85 -20.69
N PHE A 263 -12.42 5.82 -19.79
CA PHE A 263 -13.46 4.80 -19.76
C PHE A 263 -14.79 5.40 -19.32
N THR A 264 -15.88 4.70 -19.60
CA THR A 264 -17.23 5.08 -19.18
C THR A 264 -17.72 4.10 -18.13
N ALA A 265 -18.28 4.60 -17.04
CA ALA A 265 -18.91 3.78 -16.01
C ALA A 265 -20.40 4.11 -15.92
N LYS A 266 -21.24 3.08 -16.04
CA LYS A 266 -22.69 3.17 -15.88
C LYS A 266 -23.06 2.54 -14.54
N THR A 267 -23.63 3.33 -13.65
CA THR A 267 -24.03 2.91 -12.30
C THR A 267 -25.54 2.97 -12.17
N GLU A 268 -26.13 1.84 -11.79
CA GLU A 268 -27.53 1.70 -11.44
C GLU A 268 -27.68 1.69 -9.92
N ILE A 269 -28.59 2.50 -9.40
CA ILE A 269 -28.80 2.71 -7.97
C ILE A 269 -30.21 2.30 -7.61
N THR A 270 -30.31 1.37 -6.68
CA THR A 270 -31.58 0.94 -6.12
C THR A 270 -31.65 1.37 -4.66
N HIS A 271 -32.56 2.30 -4.35
CA HIS A 271 -32.84 2.68 -2.98
C HIS A 271 -33.60 1.56 -2.26
N LYS A 272 -33.25 1.29 -0.99
CA LYS A 272 -33.95 0.30 -0.16
C LYS A 272 -35.31 0.78 0.36
N VAL A 273 -35.61 2.07 0.23
CA VAL A 273 -36.94 2.63 0.46
C VAL A 273 -37.75 2.54 -0.85
N PRO A 274 -38.83 1.75 -0.90
CA PRO A 274 -39.52 1.44 -2.16
C PRO A 274 -40.15 2.64 -2.89
N SER A 275 -40.40 3.74 -2.20
CA SER A 275 -40.96 4.96 -2.79
C SER A 275 -39.96 5.75 -3.63
N ASN A 276 -38.67 5.45 -3.51
CA ASN A 276 -37.64 6.18 -4.23
C ASN A 276 -37.40 5.56 -5.61
N PRO A 277 -37.29 6.38 -6.67
CA PRO A 277 -37.05 5.88 -8.01
C PRO A 277 -35.68 5.21 -8.10
N ARG A 278 -35.55 4.22 -8.98
CA ARG A 278 -34.26 3.75 -9.45
C ARG A 278 -33.58 4.88 -10.23
N ILE A 279 -32.29 5.05 -10.01
CA ILE A 279 -31.50 6.09 -10.67
C ILE A 279 -30.41 5.40 -11.49
N GLU A 280 -30.18 5.90 -12.69
CA GLU A 280 -29.09 5.46 -13.55
C GLU A 280 -28.20 6.66 -13.85
N VAL A 281 -26.89 6.47 -13.67
CA VAL A 281 -25.91 7.53 -13.90
C VAL A 281 -24.79 7.02 -14.76
N THR A 282 -24.43 7.81 -15.77
CA THR A 282 -23.26 7.55 -16.60
C THR A 282 -22.18 8.57 -16.28
N SER A 283 -20.99 8.09 -15.94
CA SER A 283 -19.82 8.91 -15.65
C SER A 283 -18.70 8.60 -16.64
N GLN A 284 -18.03 9.64 -17.12
CA GLN A 284 -16.88 9.50 -18.01
C GLN A 284 -15.62 9.83 -17.23
N TRP A 285 -14.68 8.89 -17.23
CA TRP A 285 -13.44 8.97 -16.49
C TRP A 285 -12.28 9.19 -17.44
N HIS A 286 -11.36 10.06 -17.05
CA HIS A 286 -10.06 10.21 -17.68
C HIS A 286 -8.99 10.17 -16.59
N CYS A 287 -8.11 9.18 -16.68
CA CYS A 287 -7.08 8.91 -15.69
C CYS A 287 -5.69 9.04 -16.30
N LEU A 288 -4.77 9.66 -15.56
CA LEU A 288 -3.37 9.86 -15.91
C LEU A 288 -2.48 9.37 -14.76
N VAL A 289 -1.46 8.59 -15.08
CA VAL A 289 -0.37 8.26 -14.15
C VAL A 289 0.71 9.32 -14.27
N GLU A 290 1.00 10.04 -13.20
CA GLU A 290 2.09 11.00 -13.14
C GLU A 290 3.37 10.36 -12.57
N SER A 291 4.45 11.14 -12.55
CA SER A 291 5.72 10.70 -11.98
C SER A 291 5.58 10.29 -10.51
N PRO A 292 6.33 9.27 -10.05
CA PRO A 292 6.42 8.94 -8.64
C PRO A 292 6.88 10.14 -7.81
N GLN A 293 6.38 10.22 -6.58
CA GLN A 293 6.82 11.20 -5.60
C GLN A 293 6.86 10.60 -4.20
N THR A 294 7.68 11.17 -3.33
CA THR A 294 7.72 10.82 -1.91
C THR A 294 6.48 11.38 -1.20
N VAL A 295 5.69 10.49 -0.60
CA VAL A 295 4.48 10.81 0.16
C VAL A 295 4.63 10.30 1.60
N SER A 296 4.43 11.19 2.57
CA SER A 296 4.41 10.84 3.99
C SER A 296 2.98 10.82 4.50
N VAL A 297 2.60 9.70 5.12
CA VAL A 297 1.29 9.49 5.77
C VAL A 297 1.50 8.95 7.18
N ALA A 298 0.42 8.77 7.93
CA ALA A 298 0.49 8.21 9.29
C ALA A 298 1.26 6.89 9.36
N ALA A 299 1.08 5.97 8.41
CA ALA A 299 1.77 4.68 8.36
C ALA A 299 3.28 4.75 8.05
N GLY A 300 3.79 5.89 7.58
CA GLY A 300 5.19 6.08 7.19
C GLY A 300 5.37 6.88 5.89
N THR A 301 6.59 6.87 5.37
CA THR A 301 6.96 7.54 4.12
C THR A 301 7.12 6.52 3.00
N PHE A 302 6.54 6.81 1.84
CA PHE A 302 6.47 5.92 0.69
C PHE A 302 6.77 6.69 -0.58
N GLU A 303 7.53 6.09 -1.49
CA GLU A 303 7.50 6.49 -2.89
C GLU A 303 6.21 5.98 -3.52
N ALA A 304 5.41 6.90 -4.06
CA ALA A 304 4.09 6.61 -4.58
C ALA A 304 3.87 7.22 -5.97
N LEU A 305 3.27 6.44 -6.86
CA LEU A 305 2.77 6.90 -8.15
C LEU A 305 1.49 7.70 -7.93
N ARG A 306 1.44 8.93 -8.45
CA ARG A 306 0.25 9.77 -8.39
C ARG A 306 -0.65 9.46 -9.58
N VAL A 307 -1.78 8.80 -9.33
CA VAL A 307 -2.78 8.46 -10.34
C VAL A 307 -3.95 9.43 -10.20
N VAL A 308 -4.11 10.31 -11.19
CA VAL A 308 -5.13 11.38 -11.20
C VAL A 308 -6.27 10.95 -12.10
N CYS A 309 -7.49 10.91 -11.59
CA CYS A 309 -8.68 10.60 -12.36
C CYS A 309 -9.70 11.73 -12.25
N ARG A 310 -10.09 12.28 -13.39
CA ARG A 310 -11.14 13.32 -13.49
C ARG A 310 -12.40 12.72 -14.07
N THR A 311 -13.55 13.19 -13.61
CA THR A 311 -14.86 12.81 -14.12
C THR A 311 -15.66 14.03 -14.56
N SER A 312 -16.15 14.01 -15.80
CA SER A 312 -16.92 15.12 -16.41
C SER A 312 -18.41 15.06 -16.08
N MET A 313 -18.89 13.96 -15.49
CA MET A 313 -20.26 13.75 -15.04
C MET A 313 -20.22 12.95 -13.72
N PRO A 314 -19.85 13.60 -12.59
CA PRO A 314 -19.76 12.91 -11.32
C PRO A 314 -21.13 12.37 -10.91
N TYR A 315 -21.13 11.13 -10.43
CA TYR A 315 -22.31 10.49 -9.86
C TYR A 315 -22.84 11.27 -8.65
N LEU A 316 -24.08 11.77 -8.68
CA LEU A 316 -24.81 12.27 -7.49
C LEU A 316 -23.97 13.09 -6.48
N ASN A 317 -23.33 14.18 -6.94
CA ASN A 317 -22.41 15.00 -6.14
C ASN A 317 -21.12 14.28 -5.69
N GLY A 318 -20.70 13.28 -6.44
CA GLY A 318 -19.43 12.59 -6.27
C GLY A 318 -18.24 13.49 -6.64
N PRO A 319 -17.01 13.04 -6.38
CA PRO A 319 -15.85 13.85 -6.65
C PRO A 319 -15.65 14.04 -8.15
N THR A 320 -15.34 15.26 -8.58
CA THR A 320 -14.94 15.60 -9.96
C THR A 320 -13.50 15.22 -10.25
N GLU A 321 -12.67 15.14 -9.20
CA GLU A 321 -11.30 14.63 -9.27
C GLU A 321 -11.03 13.69 -8.10
N ARG A 322 -10.42 12.54 -8.39
CA ARG A 322 -9.91 11.60 -7.41
C ARG A 322 -8.45 11.31 -7.72
N VAL A 323 -7.59 11.45 -6.72
CA VAL A 323 -6.15 11.21 -6.84
C VAL A 323 -5.76 10.09 -5.89
N TRP A 324 -5.08 9.08 -6.41
CA TRP A 324 -4.51 7.99 -5.62
C TRP A 324 -2.98 8.11 -5.58
N TYR A 325 -2.40 7.98 -4.40
CA TYR A 325 -0.96 7.83 -4.25
C TYR A 325 -0.64 6.37 -4.02
N TYR A 326 -0.41 5.64 -5.11
CA TYR A 326 -0.16 4.21 -5.09
C TYR A 326 1.28 3.89 -4.73
N ALA A 327 1.50 3.16 -3.63
CA ALA A 327 2.83 2.72 -3.21
C ALA A 327 3.06 1.26 -3.63
N PRO A 328 3.87 0.99 -4.69
CA PRO A 328 4.06 -0.36 -5.21
C PRO A 328 4.66 -1.31 -4.16
N ARG A 329 5.51 -0.79 -3.27
CA ARG A 329 6.15 -1.52 -2.17
C ARG A 329 5.17 -2.27 -1.27
N ILE A 330 4.00 -1.69 -1.02
CA ILE A 330 2.93 -2.32 -0.21
C ILE A 330 1.74 -2.75 -1.06
N ARG A 331 1.83 -2.53 -2.38
CA ARG A 331 0.80 -2.85 -3.38
C ARG A 331 -0.58 -2.27 -3.05
N HIS A 332 -0.61 -1.07 -2.49
CA HIS A 332 -1.84 -0.36 -2.15
C HIS A 332 -1.61 1.15 -2.16
N PHE A 333 -2.68 1.94 -2.23
CA PHE A 333 -2.56 3.39 -2.08
C PHE A 333 -2.32 3.76 -0.62
N VAL A 334 -1.49 4.77 -0.40
CA VAL A 334 -1.20 5.30 0.94
C VAL A 334 -2.02 6.54 1.24
N ARG A 335 -2.53 7.22 0.20
CA ARG A 335 -3.38 8.39 0.33
C ARG A 335 -4.37 8.45 -0.85
N ARG A 336 -5.57 8.97 -0.59
CA ARG A 336 -6.54 9.36 -1.61
C ARG A 336 -6.97 10.80 -1.35
N ASP A 337 -6.91 11.64 -2.37
CA ASP A 337 -7.51 12.97 -2.37
C ASP A 337 -8.76 12.96 -3.27
N GLU A 338 -9.79 13.68 -2.84
CA GLU A 338 -11.04 13.85 -3.58
C GLU A 338 -11.43 15.32 -3.58
N ARG A 339 -11.83 15.82 -4.75
CA ARG A 339 -12.34 17.18 -4.93
C ARG A 339 -13.78 17.14 -5.44
N PHE A 340 -14.61 17.98 -4.86
CA PHE A 340 -16.03 18.11 -5.18
C PHE A 340 -16.31 19.53 -5.67
N GLU A 341 -17.25 19.69 -6.60
CA GLU A 341 -17.63 21.01 -7.12
C GLU A 341 -18.93 21.55 -6.51
N SER A 342 -19.80 20.69 -5.97
CA SER A 342 -21.10 21.11 -5.44
C SER A 342 -21.55 20.30 -4.20
N PRO A 343 -21.46 20.88 -2.98
CA PRO A 343 -20.71 22.10 -2.66
C PRO A 343 -19.21 21.91 -2.93
N ALA A 344 -18.50 23.00 -3.23
CA ALA A 344 -17.05 22.93 -3.41
C ALA A 344 -16.38 22.51 -2.10
N SER A 345 -15.74 21.35 -2.11
CA SER A 345 -15.06 20.79 -0.94
C SER A 345 -13.93 19.86 -1.39
N GLU A 346 -13.02 19.59 -0.46
CA GLU A 346 -11.96 18.62 -0.64
C GLU A 346 -11.97 17.68 0.56
N SER A 347 -11.70 16.40 0.31
CA SER A 347 -11.49 15.41 1.34
C SER A 347 -10.24 14.61 1.01
N HIS A 348 -9.59 14.07 2.03
CA HIS A 348 -8.52 13.12 1.82
C HIS A 348 -8.53 12.08 2.92
N VAL A 349 -8.01 10.90 2.59
CA VAL A 349 -7.78 9.82 3.54
C VAL A 349 -6.35 9.34 3.39
N GLU A 350 -5.72 9.06 4.53
CA GLU A 350 -4.35 8.59 4.61
C GLU A 350 -4.30 7.23 5.29
N LEU A 351 -3.41 6.36 4.85
CA LEU A 351 -3.19 5.06 5.45
C LEU A 351 -2.54 5.23 6.82
N VAL A 352 -3.22 4.70 7.84
CA VAL A 352 -2.72 4.63 9.22
C VAL A 352 -2.03 3.30 9.47
N ALA A 353 -2.62 2.20 9.00
CA ALA A 353 -2.01 0.88 9.07
C ALA A 353 -2.66 -0.12 8.12
N VAL A 354 -1.91 -1.16 7.75
CA VAL A 354 -2.44 -2.42 7.23
C VAL A 354 -2.27 -3.46 8.31
N ARG A 355 -3.37 -3.95 8.87
CA ARG A 355 -3.35 -4.95 9.94
C ARG A 355 -3.30 -6.35 9.36
N LEU A 356 -2.28 -7.10 9.78
CA LEU A 356 -2.21 -8.55 9.58
C LEU A 356 -3.08 -9.25 10.63
N GLU A 357 -4.31 -9.61 10.26
CA GLU A 357 -5.21 -10.33 11.17
C GLU A 357 -4.85 -11.81 11.36
N GLY A 358 -4.07 -12.37 10.43
CA GLY A 358 -3.77 -13.80 10.44
C GLY A 358 -5.04 -14.64 10.27
N ASN A 359 -5.97 -14.23 9.40
CA ASN A 359 -7.16 -15.03 9.12
C ASN A 359 -6.77 -16.43 8.63
N GLY A 360 -7.44 -17.44 9.19
CA GLY A 360 -7.08 -18.85 9.02
C GLY A 360 -5.97 -19.36 9.96
N TRP A 361 -5.34 -18.48 10.75
CA TRP A 361 -4.35 -18.91 11.76
C TRP A 361 -5.02 -19.28 13.08
N PRO A 362 -4.45 -20.25 13.83
CA PRO A 362 -4.93 -20.60 15.17
C PRO A 362 -5.01 -19.37 16.09
N PRO A 363 -6.02 -19.27 16.98
CA PRO A 363 -6.15 -18.15 17.91
C PRO A 363 -4.87 -17.87 18.72
N ALA A 364 -4.16 -18.92 19.15
CA ALA A 364 -2.89 -18.81 19.86
C ALA A 364 -1.79 -18.15 19.01
N ALA A 365 -1.75 -18.43 17.70
CA ALA A 365 -0.78 -17.82 16.80
C ALA A 365 -1.10 -16.32 16.59
N ARG A 366 -2.38 -15.96 16.44
CA ARG A 366 -2.80 -14.55 16.37
C ARG A 366 -2.46 -13.78 17.66
N ALA A 367 -2.73 -14.37 18.82
CA ALA A 367 -2.35 -13.81 20.11
C ALA A 367 -0.82 -13.64 20.25
N GLY A 368 -0.06 -14.66 19.83
CA GLY A 368 1.41 -14.62 19.81
C GLY A 368 1.97 -13.52 18.91
N LEU A 369 1.40 -13.32 17.72
CA LEU A 369 1.76 -12.23 16.82
C LEU A 369 1.45 -10.87 17.45
N GLY A 370 0.27 -10.72 18.07
CA GLY A 370 -0.11 -9.50 18.78
C GLY A 370 0.87 -9.17 19.92
N TRP A 371 1.26 -10.17 20.72
CA TRP A 371 2.28 -10.02 21.74
C TRP A 371 3.65 -9.64 21.14
N ALA A 372 4.07 -10.27 20.05
CA ALA A 372 5.34 -9.95 19.39
C ALA A 372 5.37 -8.50 18.88
N LEU A 373 4.25 -7.99 18.36
CA LEU A 373 4.11 -6.59 17.96
C LEU A 373 4.26 -5.65 19.17
N GLN A 374 3.59 -5.93 20.29
CA GLN A 374 3.76 -5.15 21.53
C GLN A 374 5.23 -5.11 21.96
N GLN A 375 5.89 -6.28 22.01
CA GLN A 375 7.28 -6.37 22.43
C GLN A 375 8.25 -5.66 21.48
N ALA A 376 8.01 -5.74 20.16
CA ALA A 376 8.84 -5.05 19.19
C ALA A 376 8.76 -3.53 19.38
N LEU A 377 7.54 -3.00 19.52
CA LEU A 377 7.31 -1.57 19.72
C LEU A 377 7.80 -1.06 21.07
N GLU A 378 7.76 -1.90 22.11
CA GLU A 378 8.19 -1.52 23.46
C GLU A 378 9.72 -1.59 23.62
N THR A 379 10.36 -2.63 23.09
CA THR A 379 11.74 -2.97 23.48
C THR A 379 12.78 -2.70 22.40
N LYS A 380 12.40 -2.68 21.12
CA LYS A 380 13.38 -2.55 20.03
C LYS A 380 13.61 -1.09 19.65
N PRO A 381 14.87 -0.65 19.52
CA PRO A 381 15.22 0.58 18.85
C PRO A 381 14.69 0.62 17.41
N GLU A 382 14.68 1.81 16.80
CA GLU A 382 14.36 1.95 15.38
C GLU A 382 15.24 1.05 14.51
N LYS A 383 14.63 0.45 13.48
CA LYS A 383 15.25 -0.45 12.50
C LYS A 383 15.77 -1.78 13.06
N GLN A 384 15.62 -2.03 14.37
CA GLN A 384 15.87 -3.34 14.96
C GLN A 384 14.61 -4.19 14.96
N SER A 385 14.76 -5.48 14.68
CA SER A 385 13.61 -6.35 14.42
C SER A 385 13.44 -7.45 15.48
N ILE A 386 12.20 -7.91 15.64
CA ILE A 386 11.89 -9.21 16.24
C ILE A 386 11.44 -10.14 15.11
N GLU A 387 11.91 -11.38 15.15
CA GLU A 387 11.37 -12.46 14.34
C GLU A 387 10.33 -13.24 15.14
N TRP A 388 9.22 -13.55 14.50
CA TRP A 388 8.14 -14.33 15.08
C TRP A 388 7.78 -15.49 14.14
N ARG A 389 7.62 -16.67 14.72
CA ARG A 389 7.21 -17.92 14.06
C ARG A 389 6.23 -18.67 14.96
N SER A 390 5.39 -19.50 14.38
CA SER A 390 4.48 -20.38 15.12
C SER A 390 4.37 -21.75 14.43
N SER A 391 4.35 -22.84 15.20
CA SER A 391 4.29 -24.21 14.67
C SER A 391 3.01 -24.53 13.88
N GLY A 392 1.94 -23.73 14.04
CA GLY A 392 0.68 -23.86 13.30
C GLY A 392 0.52 -22.86 12.15
N VAL A 393 1.58 -22.13 11.79
CA VAL A 393 1.53 -21.10 10.75
C VAL A 393 2.75 -21.23 9.86
N GLU A 394 2.54 -21.50 8.57
CA GLU A 394 3.58 -21.49 7.54
C GLU A 394 3.93 -20.07 7.10
N ALA A 395 4.30 -19.24 8.07
CA ALA A 395 4.76 -17.88 7.83
C ALA A 395 5.79 -17.47 8.87
N GLU A 396 6.77 -16.72 8.42
CA GLU A 396 7.72 -16.01 9.26
C GLU A 396 7.38 -14.53 9.23
N VAL A 397 7.27 -13.91 10.40
CA VAL A 397 6.96 -12.49 10.51
C VAL A 397 8.13 -11.76 11.16
N THR A 398 8.73 -10.82 10.45
CA THR A 398 9.68 -9.87 11.01
C THR A 398 8.95 -8.58 11.35
N ILE A 399 9.12 -8.05 12.56
CA ILE A 399 8.50 -6.82 13.03
C ILE A 399 9.59 -5.80 13.33
N THR A 400 9.53 -4.65 12.67
CA THR A 400 10.56 -3.61 12.72
C THR A 400 9.92 -2.25 13.02
N PRO A 401 10.15 -1.65 14.20
CA PRO A 401 9.80 -0.25 14.43
C PRO A 401 10.66 0.65 13.52
N THR A 402 10.07 1.64 12.87
CA THR A 402 10.75 2.45 11.85
C THR A 402 11.05 3.86 12.32
N THR A 403 10.05 4.60 12.80
CA THR A 403 10.22 6.00 13.24
C THR A 403 9.45 6.24 14.54
N ALA A 404 10.11 6.79 15.55
CA ALA A 404 9.50 7.32 16.75
C ALA A 404 8.88 8.70 16.49
N ILE A 405 7.64 8.87 16.91
CA ILE A 405 6.86 10.09 16.77
C ILE A 405 6.61 10.63 18.18
N ASN A 406 7.42 11.62 18.57
CA ASN A 406 7.28 12.35 19.83
C ASN A 406 6.56 13.68 19.54
N THR A 407 5.29 13.78 19.92
CA THR A 407 4.47 15.00 19.73
C THR A 407 4.52 15.99 20.88
N GLY A 408 5.39 15.80 21.88
CA GLY A 408 5.48 16.68 23.07
C GLY A 408 4.39 16.40 24.11
N ASP A 409 3.19 16.00 23.67
CA ASP A 409 2.12 15.45 24.48
C ASP A 409 1.92 13.95 24.19
N THR A 410 1.59 13.18 25.23
CA THR A 410 1.12 11.79 25.10
C THR A 410 -0.08 11.71 24.16
N PRO A 411 -0.19 10.66 23.31
CA PRO A 411 0.55 9.40 23.38
C PRO A 411 1.86 9.37 22.56
N TYR A 412 2.87 8.67 23.09
CA TYR A 412 4.08 8.31 22.34
C TYR A 412 3.72 7.33 21.24
N CYS A 413 4.00 7.67 19.98
CA CYS A 413 3.68 6.81 18.84
C CYS A 413 4.95 6.36 18.10
N ARG A 414 4.83 5.24 17.39
CA ARG A 414 5.87 4.73 16.50
C ARG A 414 5.22 4.23 15.22
N THR A 415 5.90 4.43 14.11
CA THR A 415 5.62 3.65 12.90
C THR A 415 6.38 2.33 12.97
N PHE A 416 5.84 1.33 12.29
CA PHE A 416 6.42 0.00 12.20
C PHE A 416 6.13 -0.64 10.86
N GLU A 417 6.85 -1.71 10.60
CA GLU A 417 6.65 -2.56 9.45
C GLU A 417 6.65 -4.03 9.89
N GLN A 418 5.65 -4.79 9.45
CA GLN A 418 5.67 -6.24 9.54
C GLN A 418 5.92 -6.84 8.17
N THR A 419 6.98 -7.61 8.04
CA THR A 419 7.30 -8.38 6.85
C THR A 419 6.87 -9.82 7.06
N VAL A 420 5.90 -10.29 6.27
CA VAL A 420 5.44 -11.68 6.29
C VAL A 420 6.06 -12.44 5.12
N ARG A 421 6.88 -13.45 5.42
CA ARG A 421 7.45 -14.35 4.42
C ARG A 421 6.72 -15.69 4.46
N ARG A 422 6.30 -16.15 3.28
CA ARG A 422 5.68 -17.47 3.04
C ARG A 422 6.30 -18.09 1.79
N ALA A 423 6.04 -19.36 1.54
CA ALA A 423 6.46 -20.02 0.29
C ALA A 423 5.96 -19.28 -0.97
N ALA A 424 4.76 -18.69 -0.91
CA ALA A 424 4.16 -17.92 -2.00
C ALA A 424 4.77 -16.51 -2.18
N GLY A 425 5.70 -16.08 -1.33
CA GLY A 425 6.37 -14.79 -1.41
C GLY A 425 6.31 -13.97 -0.12
N GLN A 426 6.69 -12.69 -0.26
CA GLN A 426 6.79 -11.74 0.85
C GLN A 426 5.72 -10.64 0.74
N ARG A 427 5.18 -10.20 1.89
CA ARG A 427 4.27 -9.06 1.98
C ARG A 427 4.67 -8.14 3.12
N ILE A 428 4.41 -6.86 2.93
CA ILE A 428 4.77 -5.79 3.87
C ILE A 428 3.48 -5.16 4.40
N TYR A 429 3.42 -5.01 5.72
CA TYR A 429 2.30 -4.46 6.48
C TYR A 429 2.81 -3.28 7.30
N PRO A 430 2.75 -2.05 6.76
CA PRO A 430 3.15 -0.86 7.50
C PRO A 430 2.06 -0.42 8.47
N GLY A 431 2.43 0.32 9.51
CA GLY A 431 1.44 0.99 10.33
C GLY A 431 2.00 1.94 11.37
N LYS A 432 1.10 2.73 11.94
CA LYS A 432 1.33 3.55 13.13
C LYS A 432 0.68 2.90 14.33
N SER A 433 1.41 2.86 15.44
CA SER A 433 0.86 2.49 16.73
C SER A 433 1.24 3.51 17.80
N CYS A 434 0.34 3.75 18.73
CA CYS A 434 0.52 4.66 19.85
C CYS A 434 0.45 3.89 21.17
N ARG A 435 1.27 4.30 22.13
CA ARG A 435 1.34 3.70 23.45
C ARG A 435 0.32 4.36 24.37
N SER A 436 -0.59 3.57 24.91
CA SER A 436 -1.58 4.01 25.90
C SER A 436 -0.93 4.33 27.25
N ALA A 437 -1.68 4.97 28.15
CA ALA A 437 -1.27 5.17 29.54
C ALA A 437 -1.03 3.85 30.30
N SER A 438 -1.71 2.76 29.91
CA SER A 438 -1.50 1.42 30.48
C SER A 438 -0.30 0.68 29.87
N GLY A 439 0.44 1.30 28.95
CA GLY A 439 1.59 0.70 28.27
C GLY A 439 1.21 -0.27 27.16
N GLN A 440 -0.05 -0.29 26.71
CA GLN A 440 -0.49 -1.08 25.58
C GLN A 440 -0.35 -0.27 24.28
N TRP A 441 0.24 -0.87 23.26
CA TRP A 441 0.32 -0.30 21.93
C TRP A 441 -0.97 -0.59 21.16
N TYR A 442 -1.57 0.44 20.55
CA TYR A 442 -2.78 0.31 19.76
C TYR A 442 -2.63 1.06 18.43
N ILE A 443 -3.38 0.66 17.41
CA ILE A 443 -3.42 1.38 16.13
C ILE A 443 -4.53 2.43 16.22
N PRO A 444 -4.23 3.73 16.05
CA PRO A 444 -5.26 4.78 16.06
C PRO A 444 -6.35 4.51 15.02
N GLY A 445 -7.60 4.81 15.35
CA GLY A 445 -8.76 4.54 14.48
C GLY A 445 -9.39 3.15 14.65
N LEU A 446 -8.80 2.25 15.44
CA LEU A 446 -9.38 0.93 15.77
C LEU A 446 -10.09 0.87 17.13
N GLU A 447 -10.10 1.96 17.89
CA GLU A 447 -10.55 1.99 19.29
C GLU A 447 -12.05 1.64 19.47
N GLY A 448 -12.86 1.78 18.41
CA GLY A 448 -14.27 1.34 18.40
C GLY A 448 -14.49 -0.16 18.18
N VAL A 449 -13.48 -0.93 17.77
CA VAL A 449 -13.63 -2.35 17.39
C VAL A 449 -13.44 -3.29 18.60
N HIS A 450 -12.72 -2.86 19.64
CA HIS A 450 -12.44 -3.69 20.81
C HIS A 450 -13.52 -3.69 21.90
N GLN A 451 -14.45 -2.72 21.91
CA GLN A 451 -15.53 -2.71 22.92
C GLN A 451 -16.65 -3.73 22.66
N ALA A 452 -16.78 -4.25 21.43
CA ALA A 452 -17.79 -5.26 21.10
C ALA A 452 -17.39 -6.70 21.52
N ALA A 453 -16.11 -6.96 21.81
CA ALA A 453 -15.64 -8.31 22.13
C ALA A 453 -15.63 -8.63 23.65
N ASN A 454 -15.85 -7.64 24.51
CA ASN A 454 -15.79 -7.78 25.98
C ASN A 454 -17.11 -7.52 26.70
N SER A 455 -18.23 -7.32 25.98
CA SER A 455 -19.56 -7.13 26.57
C SER A 455 -20.45 -8.38 26.50
N GLY A 456 -19.91 -9.52 26.08
CA GLY A 456 -20.56 -10.83 26.11
C GLY A 456 -19.87 -11.77 27.09
N SER A 457 -20.07 -11.56 28.39
CA SER A 457 -19.77 -12.54 29.45
C SER A 457 -20.93 -12.63 30.42
#